data_AF-V5GGL5-F1
#
_entry.id   AF-V5GGL5-F1
#
_cell.length_a   1.000
_cell.length_b   1.000
_cell.length_c   1.000
_cell.angle_alpha   90.00
_cell.angle_beta   90.00
_cell.angle_gamma   90.00
#
_symmetry.space_group_name_H-M   'P 1'
#
loop_
_entity.id
_entity.type
_entity.pdbx_description
1 polymer ?
#
loop_
_entity_poly.entity_id
_entity_poly.type
_entity_poly.pdbx_seq_one_letter_code
_entity_poly.pdbx_strand_id
1 'polypeptide(L)'
;SSMYYGLRTNLPKELMQYENFRYKESKRSILFQEEVLTYINNYANAFNLLRHVKFFKHVIEVAPLPGDRWTIKIKDLKTNTTETKEYDVVIVCVGNYSIPKSPNIEGLDKFKGKVIHSHIYRKSDPFKNKRVIVIGGGPSGVDISRIIAEVADKVYVSLKSGTDVQDKFSEKVIIKPEILKFTENTVVFEGNSEENIDDIIFCTGYIYSYPFLSPNCGIQVEDNWVKYLYKQIININHPTMAFIGV
;
A
#
# COMPACT_ATOMS: atom_id res chain seq x y z
N SER A 1 5.43 6.15 2.55
CA SER A 1 4.43 5.63 3.51
C SER A 1 3.04 5.93 2.98
N SER A 2 2.13 4.95 3.07
CA SER A 2 0.74 5.01 2.61
C SER A 2 -0.27 5.26 3.73
N MET A 3 0.21 5.64 4.92
CA MET A 3 -0.61 5.86 6.11
C MET A 3 -1.17 7.29 6.15
N TYR A 4 -2.25 7.48 6.88
CA TYR A 4 -3.00 8.73 6.95
C TYR A 4 -3.58 9.00 8.33
N TYR A 5 -3.91 10.25 8.59
CA TYR A 5 -4.47 10.71 9.84
C TYR A 5 -5.84 10.07 10.10
N GLY A 6 -6.06 9.63 11.35
CA GLY A 6 -7.29 8.93 11.75
C GLY A 6 -7.30 7.44 11.41
N LEU A 7 -6.23 6.89 10.83
CA LEU A 7 -6.12 5.46 10.55
C LEU A 7 -6.15 4.64 11.84
N ARG A 8 -6.93 3.56 11.79
CA ARG A 8 -7.03 2.55 12.84
C ARG A 8 -6.76 1.17 12.26
N THR A 9 -6.39 0.22 13.10
CA THR A 9 -6.25 -1.17 12.69
C THR A 9 -7.59 -1.69 12.16
N ASN A 10 -7.53 -2.40 11.03
CA ASN A 10 -8.68 -3.14 10.49
C ASN A 10 -8.79 -4.56 11.08
N LEU A 11 -7.84 -4.94 11.94
CA LEU A 11 -7.85 -6.16 12.73
C LEU A 11 -7.76 -5.82 14.22
N PRO A 12 -8.29 -6.69 15.10
CA PRO A 12 -8.05 -6.59 16.53
C PRO A 12 -6.57 -6.81 16.87
N LYS A 13 -6.03 -6.04 17.81
CA LYS A 13 -4.64 -6.10 18.25
C LYS A 13 -4.21 -7.50 18.70
N GLU A 14 -5.16 -8.28 19.22
CA GLU A 14 -4.97 -9.64 19.70
C GLU A 14 -4.54 -10.60 18.57
N LEU A 15 -4.92 -10.32 17.31
CA LEU A 15 -4.46 -11.06 16.13
C LEU A 15 -3.16 -10.49 15.55
N MET A 16 -2.82 -9.25 15.87
CA MET A 16 -1.63 -8.57 15.37
C MET A 16 -0.41 -8.72 16.29
N GLN A 17 -0.60 -9.24 17.50
CA GLN A 17 0.48 -9.41 18.48
C GLN A 17 1.32 -10.65 18.17
N TYR A 18 2.62 -10.55 18.39
CA TYR A 18 3.51 -11.70 18.38
C TYR A 18 3.26 -12.58 19.61
N GLU A 19 3.34 -13.90 19.43
CA GLU A 19 3.03 -14.91 20.46
C GLU A 19 3.77 -14.66 21.79
N ASN A 20 5.06 -14.29 21.70
CA ASN A 20 5.93 -14.07 22.86
C ASN A 20 6.20 -12.58 23.15
N PHE A 21 5.40 -11.66 22.59
CA PHE A 21 5.53 -10.24 22.86
C PHE A 21 4.16 -9.55 22.74
N ARG A 22 3.47 -9.34 23.87
CA ARG A 22 2.11 -8.82 23.86
C ARG A 22 2.06 -7.30 23.87
N TYR A 23 0.97 -6.73 23.37
CA TYR A 23 0.67 -5.31 23.59
C TYR A 23 0.58 -5.05 25.10
N LYS A 24 1.02 -3.86 25.54
CA LYS A 24 0.69 -3.38 26.89
C LYS A 24 -0.83 -3.28 27.01
N GLU A 25 -1.37 -3.56 28.19
CA GLU A 25 -2.82 -3.59 28.40
C GLU A 25 -3.47 -2.30 27.89
N SER A 26 -4.34 -2.45 26.88
CA SER A 26 -5.16 -1.38 26.32
C SER A 26 -6.60 -1.89 26.28
N LYS A 27 -7.54 -1.07 26.77
CA LYS A 27 -8.97 -1.42 26.86
C LYS A 27 -9.64 -1.61 25.49
N ARG A 28 -9.04 -1.10 24.40
CA ARG A 28 -9.56 -1.19 23.02
C ARG A 28 -8.81 -2.23 22.20
N SER A 29 -9.53 -3.01 21.38
CA SER A 29 -8.91 -3.97 20.44
C SER A 29 -8.54 -3.34 19.10
N ILE A 30 -9.24 -2.28 18.70
CA ILE A 30 -8.91 -1.49 17.51
C ILE A 30 -8.01 -0.34 17.93
N LEU A 31 -6.78 -0.32 17.40
CA LEU A 31 -5.74 0.62 17.80
C LEU A 31 -5.53 1.72 16.75
N PHE A 32 -5.01 2.86 17.18
CA PHE A 32 -4.48 3.86 16.27
C PHE A 32 -3.09 3.45 15.75
N GLN A 33 -2.72 3.97 14.58
CA GLN A 33 -1.44 3.66 13.94
C GLN A 33 -0.22 3.96 14.84
N GLU A 34 -0.28 4.97 15.70
CA GLU A 34 0.80 5.36 16.62
C GLU A 34 1.03 4.31 17.71
N GLU A 35 -0.03 3.61 18.14
CA GLU A 35 0.06 2.52 19.13
C GLU A 35 0.73 1.28 18.51
N VAL A 36 0.41 0.98 17.24
CA VAL A 36 1.06 -0.10 16.49
C VAL A 36 2.55 0.21 16.25
N LEU A 37 2.88 1.44 15.87
CA LEU A 37 4.27 1.88 15.72
C LEU A 37 5.04 1.77 17.04
N THR A 38 4.41 2.19 18.14
CA THR A 38 5.00 2.07 19.49
C THR A 38 5.27 0.61 19.84
N TYR A 39 4.34 -0.30 19.55
CA TYR A 39 4.50 -1.73 19.77
C TYR A 39 5.67 -2.32 18.97
N ILE A 40 5.78 -2.00 17.66
CA ILE A 40 6.89 -2.45 16.81
C ILE A 40 8.23 -1.93 17.32
N ASN A 41 8.30 -0.65 17.72
CA ASN A 41 9.52 -0.06 18.29
C ASN A 41 9.90 -0.73 19.62
N ASN A 42 8.92 -1.03 20.49
CA ASN A 42 9.16 -1.74 21.74
C ASN A 42 9.70 -3.15 21.49
N TYR A 43 9.18 -3.86 20.49
CA TYR A 43 9.70 -5.17 20.09
C TYR A 43 11.16 -5.05 19.64
N ALA A 44 11.47 -4.13 18.72
CA ALA A 44 12.83 -3.92 18.24
C ALA A 44 13.83 -3.57 19.35
N ASN A 45 13.40 -2.78 20.34
CA ASN A 45 14.19 -2.43 21.51
C ASN A 45 14.40 -3.62 22.45
N ALA A 46 13.34 -4.38 22.76
CA ALA A 46 13.41 -5.51 23.68
C ALA A 46 14.39 -6.59 23.21
N PHE A 47 14.51 -6.78 21.90
CA PHE A 47 15.43 -7.74 21.28
C PHE A 47 16.72 -7.11 20.76
N ASN A 48 16.99 -5.83 21.06
CA ASN A 48 18.19 -5.09 20.66
C ASN A 48 18.49 -5.19 19.14
N LEU A 49 17.45 -5.09 18.31
CA LEU A 49 17.55 -5.30 16.86
C LEU A 49 18.10 -4.07 16.13
N LEU A 50 17.88 -2.87 16.67
CA LEU A 50 18.23 -1.61 16.00
C LEU A 50 19.73 -1.46 15.72
N ARG A 51 20.60 -2.11 16.50
CA ARG A 51 22.06 -2.12 16.25
C ARG A 51 22.45 -2.74 14.91
N HIS A 52 21.57 -3.56 14.31
CA HIS A 52 21.79 -4.20 13.02
C HIS A 52 21.17 -3.39 11.86
N VAL A 53 20.39 -2.34 12.15
CA VAL A 53 19.68 -1.55 11.15
C VAL A 53 20.49 -0.31 10.77
N LYS A 54 20.74 -0.14 9.48
CA LYS A 54 21.36 1.08 8.95
C LYS A 54 20.31 1.95 8.27
N PHE A 55 19.80 2.93 9.01
CA PHE A 55 18.85 3.90 8.46
C PHE A 55 19.49 4.80 7.40
N PHE A 56 18.65 5.40 6.55
CA PHE A 56 19.07 6.28 5.45
C PHE A 56 19.99 5.60 4.42
N LYS A 57 19.93 4.27 4.34
CA LYS A 57 20.60 3.46 3.33
C LYS A 57 19.56 2.92 2.35
N HIS A 58 19.65 3.32 1.09
CA HIS A 58 18.76 2.88 0.03
C HIS A 58 19.47 1.82 -0.80
N VAL A 59 18.95 0.59 -0.81
CA VAL A 59 19.41 -0.48 -1.72
C VAL A 59 19.00 -0.13 -3.15
N ILE A 60 19.97 0.13 -4.01
CA ILE A 60 19.72 0.51 -5.40
C ILE A 60 19.89 -0.66 -6.38
N GLU A 61 20.69 -1.66 -6.01
CA GLU A 61 20.88 -2.86 -6.83
C GLU A 61 21.24 -4.06 -5.94
N VAL A 62 20.74 -5.23 -6.32
CA VAL A 62 21.10 -6.55 -5.83
C VAL A 62 21.38 -7.42 -7.05
N ALA A 63 22.56 -8.01 -7.10
CA ALA A 63 22.97 -8.88 -8.21
C ALA A 63 23.69 -10.13 -7.70
N PRO A 64 23.49 -11.30 -8.33
CA PRO A 64 24.16 -12.52 -7.93
C PRO A 64 25.67 -12.46 -8.21
N LEU A 65 26.43 -13.18 -7.40
CA LEU A 65 27.86 -13.47 -7.55
C LEU A 65 28.09 -14.99 -7.64
N PRO A 66 29.24 -15.44 -8.17
CA PRO A 66 29.62 -16.84 -8.12
C PRO A 66 29.56 -17.42 -6.70
N GLY A 67 29.08 -18.67 -6.59
CA GLY A 67 28.93 -19.37 -5.32
C GLY A 67 27.68 -18.99 -4.52
N ASP A 68 26.59 -18.62 -5.20
CA ASP A 68 25.29 -18.23 -4.58
C ASP A 68 25.40 -17.08 -3.56
N ARG A 69 26.35 -16.16 -3.81
CA ARG A 69 26.53 -14.93 -3.05
C ARG A 69 25.90 -13.73 -3.79
N TRP A 70 25.92 -12.57 -3.16
CA TRP A 70 25.24 -11.37 -3.65
C TRP A 70 26.13 -10.15 -3.52
N THR A 71 26.10 -9.28 -4.53
CA THR A 71 26.45 -7.87 -4.34
C THR A 71 25.21 -7.06 -4.04
N ILE A 72 25.32 -6.12 -3.10
CA ILE A 72 24.28 -5.14 -2.80
C ILE A 72 24.92 -3.76 -2.92
N LYS A 73 24.41 -2.97 -3.87
CA LYS A 73 24.78 -1.57 -4.06
C LYS A 73 23.84 -0.69 -3.26
N ILE A 74 24.40 0.15 -2.40
CA ILE A 74 23.69 0.91 -1.38
C ILE A 74 24.07 2.38 -1.51
N LYS A 75 23.04 3.24 -1.61
CA LYS A 75 23.19 4.68 -1.56
C LYS A 75 22.93 5.20 -0.15
N ASP A 76 23.88 5.92 0.41
CA ASP A 76 23.68 6.71 1.62
C ASP A 76 22.91 7.99 1.27
N LEU A 77 21.74 8.17 1.86
CA LEU A 77 20.87 9.31 1.58
C LEU A 77 21.29 10.59 2.32
N LYS A 78 22.15 10.49 3.35
CA LYS A 78 22.70 11.66 4.06
C LYS A 78 23.90 12.24 3.33
N THR A 79 24.80 11.38 2.85
CA THR A 79 26.05 11.82 2.18
C THR A 79 25.95 11.78 0.66
N ASN A 80 24.89 11.17 0.10
CA ASN A 80 24.70 10.93 -1.33
C ASN A 80 25.77 10.02 -1.97
N THR A 81 26.60 9.35 -1.16
CA THR A 81 27.64 8.42 -1.63
C THR A 81 27.06 7.02 -1.87
N THR A 82 27.72 6.22 -2.70
CA THR A 82 27.33 4.83 -2.95
C THR A 82 28.45 3.89 -2.56
N GLU A 83 28.10 2.76 -1.95
CA GLU A 83 28.99 1.65 -1.64
C GLU A 83 28.41 0.34 -2.15
N THR A 84 29.26 -0.63 -2.48
CA THR A 84 28.85 -2.00 -2.82
C THR A 84 29.42 -2.95 -1.79
N LYS A 85 28.61 -3.90 -1.33
CA LYS A 85 29.01 -4.92 -0.35
C LYS A 85 28.60 -6.31 -0.80
N GLU A 86 29.38 -7.30 -0.37
CA GLU A 86 29.08 -8.71 -0.61
C GLU A 86 28.35 -9.34 0.58
N TYR A 87 27.44 -10.27 0.29
CA TYR A 87 26.66 -11.02 1.27
C TYR A 87 26.44 -12.45 0.82
N ASP A 88 26.40 -13.40 1.75
CA ASP A 88 26.10 -14.81 1.44
C ASP A 88 24.60 -15.05 1.26
N VAL A 89 23.77 -14.28 1.97
CA VAL A 89 22.31 -14.42 1.99
C VAL A 89 21.66 -13.04 1.89
N VAL A 90 20.55 -12.97 1.14
CA VAL A 90 19.72 -11.77 1.04
C VAL A 90 18.26 -12.09 1.36
N ILE A 91 17.63 -11.29 2.22
CA ILE A 91 16.21 -11.43 2.56
C ILE A 91 15.51 -10.12 2.21
N VAL A 92 14.56 -10.17 1.28
CA VAL A 92 13.82 -9.01 0.78
C VAL A 92 12.55 -8.79 1.60
N CYS A 93 12.52 -7.69 2.36
CA CYS A 93 11.43 -7.34 3.28
C CYS A 93 10.89 -5.92 3.02
N VAL A 94 10.80 -5.50 1.76
CA VAL A 94 10.48 -4.11 1.37
C VAL A 94 8.98 -3.79 1.36
N GLY A 95 8.13 -4.80 1.56
CA GLY A 95 6.68 -4.69 1.49
C GLY A 95 6.15 -4.47 0.07
N ASN A 96 4.83 -4.42 -0.06
CA ASN A 96 4.10 -4.40 -1.34
C ASN A 96 3.00 -3.32 -1.42
N TYR A 97 2.81 -2.51 -0.38
CA TYR A 97 1.80 -1.45 -0.33
C TYR A 97 2.35 -0.03 -0.50
N SER A 98 3.28 0.16 -1.44
CA SER A 98 3.91 1.47 -1.71
C SER A 98 3.87 1.93 -3.17
N ILE A 99 3.79 1.02 -4.15
CA ILE A 99 3.69 1.42 -5.57
C ILE A 99 2.23 1.38 -6.02
N PRO A 100 1.59 2.54 -6.29
CA PRO A 100 0.18 2.63 -6.66
C PRO A 100 -0.18 1.78 -7.88
N LYS A 101 -1.33 1.11 -7.83
CA LYS A 101 -1.95 0.51 -9.02
C LYS A 101 -2.97 1.50 -9.60
N SER A 102 -2.57 2.30 -10.57
CA SER A 102 -3.47 3.25 -11.23
C SER A 102 -4.13 2.61 -12.46
N PRO A 103 -5.47 2.55 -12.54
CA PRO A 103 -6.14 2.06 -13.74
C PRO A 103 -6.04 3.09 -14.87
N ASN A 104 -6.07 2.61 -16.12
CA ASN A 104 -6.32 3.46 -17.27
C ASN A 104 -7.83 3.52 -17.50
N ILE A 105 -8.43 4.71 -17.39
CA ILE A 105 -9.86 4.93 -17.57
C ILE A 105 -10.02 6.02 -18.63
N GLU A 106 -10.93 5.81 -19.59
CA GLU A 106 -11.17 6.75 -20.68
C GLU A 106 -11.52 8.15 -20.13
N GLY A 107 -10.90 9.19 -20.70
CA GLY A 107 -11.17 10.59 -20.37
C GLY A 107 -10.60 11.07 -19.04
N LEU A 108 -9.88 10.23 -18.29
CA LEU A 108 -9.22 10.62 -17.04
C LEU A 108 -8.21 11.77 -17.25
N ASP A 109 -7.55 11.79 -18.41
CA ASP A 109 -6.61 12.84 -18.84
C ASP A 109 -7.27 14.22 -19.03
N LYS A 110 -8.59 14.25 -19.22
CA LYS A 110 -9.38 15.47 -19.41
C LYS A 110 -9.99 15.99 -18.12
N PHE A 111 -10.01 15.19 -17.06
CA PHE A 111 -10.61 15.57 -15.78
C PHE A 111 -9.85 16.76 -15.16
N LYS A 112 -10.57 17.83 -14.83
CA LYS A 112 -9.98 19.09 -14.33
C LYS A 112 -9.81 19.11 -12.81
N GLY A 113 -10.48 18.18 -12.12
CA GLY A 113 -10.42 18.04 -10.68
C GLY A 113 -9.15 17.35 -10.18
N LYS A 114 -9.04 17.19 -8.86
CA LYS A 114 -7.86 16.54 -8.26
C LYS A 114 -7.94 15.03 -8.41
N VAL A 115 -6.89 14.41 -8.92
CA VAL A 115 -6.75 12.94 -9.00
C VAL A 115 -5.63 12.48 -8.07
N ILE A 116 -5.95 11.60 -7.12
CA ILE A 116 -4.95 10.99 -6.24
C ILE A 116 -5.12 9.48 -6.12
N HIS A 117 -4.06 8.79 -5.72
CA HIS A 117 -4.13 7.44 -5.21
C HIS A 117 -4.13 7.44 -3.67
N SER A 118 -4.73 6.43 -3.04
CA SER A 118 -4.75 6.26 -1.57
C SER A 118 -3.36 6.33 -0.94
N HIS A 119 -2.32 5.93 -1.68
CA HIS A 119 -0.91 6.05 -1.31
C HIS A 119 -0.51 7.45 -0.83
N ILE A 120 -1.05 8.50 -1.46
CA ILE A 120 -0.73 9.91 -1.14
C ILE A 120 -1.83 10.61 -0.35
N TYR A 121 -2.94 9.93 -0.05
CA TYR A 121 -3.94 10.44 0.87
C TYR A 121 -3.34 10.60 2.27
N ARG A 122 -3.68 11.69 2.96
CA ARG A 122 -3.13 12.00 4.29
C ARG A 122 -4.16 12.42 5.31
N LYS A 123 -5.20 13.17 4.91
CA LYS A 123 -6.25 13.67 5.79
C LYS A 123 -7.47 14.10 4.96
N SER A 124 -8.61 14.26 5.61
CA SER A 124 -9.88 14.57 4.97
C SER A 124 -10.10 16.05 4.66
N ASP A 125 -9.42 16.99 5.34
CA ASP A 125 -9.63 18.44 5.16
C ASP A 125 -9.68 18.92 3.69
N PRO A 126 -8.81 18.45 2.76
CA PRO A 126 -8.84 18.88 1.37
C PRO A 126 -10.12 18.52 0.60
N PHE A 127 -10.94 17.62 1.16
CA PHE A 127 -12.18 17.11 0.56
C PHE A 127 -13.44 17.76 1.17
N LYS A 128 -13.27 18.73 2.07
CA LYS A 128 -14.39 19.42 2.70
C LYS A 128 -15.28 20.09 1.66
N ASN A 129 -16.60 19.88 1.75
CA ASN A 129 -17.63 20.42 0.85
C ASN A 129 -17.46 20.05 -0.63
N LYS A 130 -16.71 18.97 -0.93
CA LYS A 130 -16.53 18.48 -2.30
C LYS A 130 -17.37 17.25 -2.58
N ARG A 131 -17.62 16.99 -3.87
CA ARG A 131 -18.18 15.74 -4.38
C ARG A 131 -17.02 14.86 -4.80
N VAL A 132 -16.80 13.75 -4.09
CA VAL A 132 -15.62 12.91 -4.25
C VAL A 132 -16.03 11.52 -4.72
N ILE A 133 -15.36 11.00 -5.75
CA ILE A 133 -15.46 9.59 -6.14
C ILE A 133 -14.26 8.81 -5.61
N VAL A 134 -14.53 7.73 -4.88
CA VAL A 134 -13.55 6.73 -4.47
C VAL A 134 -13.71 5.51 -5.36
N ILE A 135 -12.61 5.01 -5.92
CA ILE A 135 -12.63 3.90 -6.89
C ILE A 135 -11.99 2.67 -6.25
N GLY A 136 -12.80 1.64 -6.01
CA GLY A 136 -12.40 0.41 -5.35
C GLY A 136 -12.93 0.28 -3.91
N GLY A 137 -13.42 -0.91 -3.57
CA GLY A 137 -14.05 -1.23 -2.27
C GLY A 137 -13.22 -2.11 -1.35
N GLY A 138 -11.90 -2.15 -1.54
CA GLY A 138 -10.98 -2.81 -0.59
C GLY A 138 -10.83 -2.02 0.72
N PRO A 139 -9.92 -2.44 1.61
CA PRO A 139 -9.74 -1.79 2.92
C PRO A 139 -9.52 -0.27 2.84
N SER A 140 -8.70 0.21 1.91
CA SER A 140 -8.49 1.65 1.71
C SER A 140 -9.75 2.37 1.24
N GLY A 141 -10.52 1.75 0.33
CA GLY A 141 -11.75 2.32 -0.20
C GLY A 141 -12.78 2.54 0.89
N VAL A 142 -13.05 1.49 1.67
CA VAL A 142 -13.98 1.48 2.80
C VAL A 142 -13.59 2.52 3.86
N ASP A 143 -12.33 2.53 4.29
CA ASP A 143 -11.92 3.39 5.40
C ASP A 143 -11.82 4.86 4.98
N ILE A 144 -11.20 5.15 3.82
CA ILE A 144 -11.07 6.52 3.33
C ILE A 144 -12.45 7.10 3.01
N SER A 145 -13.34 6.37 2.34
CA SER A 145 -14.69 6.88 2.01
C SER A 145 -15.46 7.25 3.27
N ARG A 146 -15.36 6.45 4.33
CA ARG A 146 -15.98 6.74 5.63
C ARG A 146 -15.41 8.00 6.26
N ILE A 147 -14.08 8.18 6.24
CA ILE A 147 -13.42 9.34 6.86
C ILE A 147 -13.78 10.64 6.11
N ILE A 148 -13.78 10.62 4.78
CA ILE A 148 -14.11 11.83 4.00
C ILE A 148 -15.62 12.15 4.01
N ALA A 149 -16.50 11.15 4.20
CA ALA A 149 -17.94 11.36 4.29
C ALA A 149 -18.36 12.23 5.50
N GLU A 150 -17.47 12.45 6.46
CA GLU A 150 -17.70 13.37 7.58
C GLU A 150 -17.50 14.85 7.21
N VAL A 151 -16.87 15.15 6.07
CA VAL A 151 -16.55 16.53 5.65
C VAL A 151 -16.96 16.88 4.22
N ALA A 152 -17.07 15.89 3.34
CA ALA A 152 -17.44 16.06 1.94
C ALA A 152 -18.94 16.36 1.77
N ASP A 153 -19.30 17.02 0.67
CA ASP A 153 -20.71 17.24 0.30
C ASP A 153 -21.36 15.92 -0.16
N LYS A 154 -20.65 15.17 -1.02
CA LYS A 154 -21.05 13.82 -1.45
C LYS A 154 -19.84 12.92 -1.59
N VAL A 155 -20.02 11.66 -1.23
CA VAL A 155 -19.03 10.61 -1.44
C VAL A 155 -19.66 9.50 -2.25
N TYR A 156 -19.10 9.25 -3.43
CA TYR A 156 -19.44 8.12 -4.27
C TYR A 156 -18.36 7.05 -4.10
N VAL A 157 -18.75 5.77 -4.11
CA VAL A 157 -17.81 4.65 -4.22
C VAL A 157 -18.18 3.83 -5.44
N SER A 158 -17.28 3.77 -6.42
CA SER A 158 -17.43 2.87 -7.58
C SER A 158 -16.84 1.51 -7.28
N LEU A 159 -17.64 0.47 -7.55
CA LEU A 159 -17.29 -0.93 -7.34
C LEU A 159 -17.49 -1.72 -8.62
N LYS A 160 -16.71 -2.80 -8.78
CA LYS A 160 -16.91 -3.76 -9.87
C LYS A 160 -18.21 -4.52 -9.65
N SER A 161 -18.87 -4.88 -10.75
CA SER A 161 -20.05 -5.74 -10.74
C SER A 161 -19.79 -7.05 -9.97
N GLY A 162 -20.75 -7.43 -9.10
CA GLY A 162 -20.64 -8.62 -8.24
C GLY A 162 -19.82 -8.43 -6.95
N THR A 163 -19.36 -7.22 -6.63
CA THR A 163 -18.73 -6.93 -5.33
C THR A 163 -19.78 -6.98 -4.22
N ASP A 164 -19.57 -7.83 -3.21
CA ASP A 164 -20.42 -7.84 -2.01
C ASP A 164 -20.18 -6.56 -1.18
N VAL A 165 -21.28 -5.85 -0.88
CA VAL A 165 -21.30 -4.55 -0.21
C VAL A 165 -21.99 -4.56 1.13
N GLN A 166 -22.58 -5.68 1.56
CA GLN A 166 -23.35 -5.73 2.81
C GLN A 166 -22.50 -5.23 3.99
N ASP A 167 -23.02 -4.22 4.68
CA ASP A 167 -22.46 -3.58 5.88
C ASP A 167 -21.05 -2.98 5.77
N LYS A 168 -20.51 -2.79 4.56
CA LYS A 168 -19.14 -2.27 4.37
C LYS A 168 -19.05 -0.74 4.44
N PHE A 169 -20.11 -0.03 4.06
CA PHE A 169 -20.07 1.42 3.89
C PHE A 169 -21.09 2.12 4.79
N SER A 170 -20.77 3.35 5.18
CA SER A 170 -21.69 4.23 5.89
C SER A 170 -22.86 4.62 4.99
N GLU A 171 -24.04 4.86 5.57
CA GLU A 171 -25.22 5.41 4.87
C GLU A 171 -24.94 6.76 4.18
N LYS A 172 -23.88 7.48 4.58
CA LYS A 172 -23.43 8.72 3.94
C LYS A 172 -22.73 8.51 2.58
N VAL A 173 -22.45 7.26 2.20
CA VAL A 173 -21.73 6.90 0.98
C VAL A 173 -22.72 6.37 -0.07
N ILE A 174 -22.63 6.90 -1.28
CA ILE A 174 -23.45 6.48 -2.42
C ILE A 174 -22.66 5.46 -3.24
N ILE A 175 -23.13 4.22 -3.27
CA ILE A 175 -22.51 3.17 -4.08
C ILE A 175 -22.91 3.35 -5.56
N LYS A 176 -21.94 3.25 -6.45
CA LYS A 176 -22.09 3.35 -7.90
C LYS A 176 -21.48 2.13 -8.59
N PRO A 177 -21.97 1.76 -9.79
CA PRO A 177 -21.38 0.67 -10.56
C PRO A 177 -20.01 1.07 -11.14
N GLU A 178 -19.46 0.22 -11.99
CA GLU A 178 -18.15 0.45 -12.61
C GLU A 178 -18.16 1.70 -13.48
N ILE A 179 -17.02 2.39 -13.53
CA ILE A 179 -16.86 3.62 -14.30
C ILE A 179 -16.56 3.26 -15.75
N LEU A 180 -17.28 3.89 -16.67
CA LEU A 180 -16.99 3.81 -18.10
C LEU A 180 -15.94 4.84 -18.50
N LYS A 181 -16.16 6.11 -18.14
CA LYS A 181 -15.29 7.22 -18.52
C LYS A 181 -15.45 8.45 -17.62
N PHE A 182 -14.49 9.35 -17.73
CA PHE A 182 -14.56 10.71 -17.19
C PHE A 182 -14.77 11.73 -18.30
N THR A 183 -15.39 12.85 -17.95
CA THR A 183 -15.32 14.10 -18.72
C THR A 183 -14.50 15.12 -17.94
N GLU A 184 -14.59 16.41 -18.28
CA GLU A 184 -13.87 17.44 -17.55
C GLU A 184 -14.27 17.52 -16.06
N ASN A 185 -15.54 17.31 -15.72
CA ASN A 185 -16.07 17.47 -14.35
C ASN A 185 -17.11 16.39 -13.96
N THR A 186 -17.33 15.38 -14.81
CA THR A 186 -18.30 14.31 -14.55
C THR A 186 -17.67 12.93 -14.66
N VAL A 187 -18.30 11.98 -13.98
CA VAL A 187 -18.04 10.55 -14.10
C VAL A 187 -19.27 9.86 -14.68
N VAL A 188 -19.06 9.00 -15.68
CA VAL A 188 -20.09 8.21 -16.34
C VAL A 188 -19.92 6.75 -15.91
N PHE A 189 -20.98 6.16 -15.39
CA PHE A 189 -20.97 4.77 -14.92
C PHE A 189 -21.66 3.82 -15.90
N GLU A 190 -21.46 2.52 -15.72
CA GLU A 190 -22.26 1.49 -16.40
C GLU A 190 -23.76 1.77 -16.21
N GLY A 191 -24.54 1.57 -17.29
CA GLY A 191 -25.95 1.99 -17.33
C GLY A 191 -26.17 3.47 -17.67
N ASN A 192 -25.11 4.22 -18.02
CA ASN A 192 -25.13 5.62 -18.45
C ASN A 192 -25.68 6.62 -17.42
N SER A 193 -25.64 6.25 -16.13
CA SER A 193 -25.84 7.25 -15.07
C SER A 193 -24.59 8.13 -14.94
N GLU A 194 -24.78 9.39 -14.57
CA GLU A 194 -23.70 10.37 -14.46
C GLU A 194 -23.78 11.13 -13.14
N GLU A 195 -22.62 11.53 -12.63
CA GLU A 195 -22.51 12.40 -11.46
C GLU A 195 -21.45 13.47 -11.72
N ASN A 196 -21.71 14.69 -11.24
CA ASN A 196 -20.69 15.73 -11.20
C ASN A 196 -19.79 15.50 -9.98
N ILE A 197 -18.48 15.57 -10.18
CA ILE A 197 -17.46 15.31 -9.15
C ILE A 197 -16.33 16.33 -9.23
N ASP A 198 -15.71 16.58 -8.08
CA ASP A 198 -14.64 17.57 -7.94
C ASP A 198 -13.28 16.88 -7.75
N ASP A 199 -13.23 15.73 -7.07
CA ASP A 199 -12.00 14.99 -6.81
C ASP A 199 -12.19 13.46 -7.02
N ILE A 200 -11.11 12.80 -7.44
CA ILE A 200 -11.00 11.34 -7.62
C ILE A 200 -9.95 10.80 -6.63
N ILE A 201 -10.31 9.73 -5.91
CA ILE A 201 -9.39 8.94 -5.08
C ILE A 201 -9.37 7.49 -5.57
N PHE A 202 -8.26 7.07 -6.17
CA PHE A 202 -8.00 5.68 -6.49
C PHE A 202 -7.66 4.88 -5.23
N CYS A 203 -8.52 3.92 -4.90
CA CYS A 203 -8.34 2.91 -3.86
C CYS A 203 -8.18 1.52 -4.51
N THR A 204 -7.42 1.47 -5.60
CA THR A 204 -7.28 0.35 -6.54
C THR A 204 -6.13 -0.60 -6.21
N GLY A 205 -5.54 -0.46 -5.02
CA GLY A 205 -4.49 -1.33 -4.51
C GLY A 205 -3.09 -0.92 -4.99
N TYR A 206 -2.17 -1.87 -4.96
CA TYR A 206 -0.76 -1.64 -5.20
C TYR A 206 -0.20 -2.72 -6.11
N ILE A 207 0.98 -2.47 -6.67
CA ILE A 207 1.73 -3.45 -7.45
C ILE A 207 3.02 -3.88 -6.76
N TYR A 208 3.39 -5.15 -6.94
CA TYR A 208 4.74 -5.62 -6.61
C TYR A 208 5.76 -4.94 -7.51
N SER A 209 6.84 -4.45 -6.90
CA SER A 209 7.91 -3.78 -7.63
C SER A 209 9.22 -3.95 -6.87
N TYR A 210 10.21 -4.52 -7.56
CA TYR A 210 11.54 -4.75 -7.01
C TYR A 210 12.60 -4.20 -7.98
N PRO A 211 12.61 -2.89 -8.23
CA PRO A 211 13.46 -2.29 -9.28
C PRO A 211 14.96 -2.42 -8.98
N PHE A 212 15.32 -2.73 -7.74
CA PHE A 212 16.69 -2.98 -7.30
C PHE A 212 17.15 -4.41 -7.59
N LEU A 213 16.27 -5.37 -7.91
CA LEU A 213 16.71 -6.73 -8.26
C LEU A 213 17.17 -6.75 -9.71
N SER A 214 18.41 -7.16 -9.94
CA SER A 214 18.89 -7.41 -11.30
C SER A 214 18.08 -8.56 -11.95
N PRO A 215 17.94 -8.59 -13.29
CA PRO A 215 17.25 -9.70 -13.98
C PRO A 215 17.83 -11.08 -13.65
N ASN A 216 19.13 -11.14 -13.36
CA ASN A 216 19.85 -12.37 -13.02
C ASN A 216 19.51 -12.90 -11.62
N CYS A 217 18.76 -12.18 -10.79
CA CYS A 217 18.24 -12.70 -9.52
C CYS A 217 17.20 -13.81 -9.71
N GLY A 218 16.70 -14.04 -10.94
CA GLY A 218 15.74 -15.11 -11.22
C GLY A 218 14.35 -14.87 -10.62
N ILE A 219 14.00 -13.62 -10.29
CA ILE A 219 12.69 -13.21 -9.80
C ILE A 219 11.97 -12.43 -10.90
N GLN A 220 10.69 -12.74 -11.10
CA GLN A 220 9.83 -12.05 -12.05
C GLN A 220 8.52 -11.65 -11.38
N VAL A 221 8.00 -10.49 -11.78
CA VAL A 221 6.67 -10.02 -11.41
C VAL A 221 5.83 -9.95 -12.68
N GLU A 222 4.78 -10.76 -12.75
CA GLU A 222 3.86 -10.83 -13.88
C GLU A 222 2.44 -10.89 -13.33
N ASP A 223 1.50 -10.14 -13.92
CA ASP A 223 0.11 -10.04 -13.47
C ASP A 223 -0.05 -9.76 -11.97
N ASN A 224 0.86 -8.94 -11.43
CA ASN A 224 0.95 -8.63 -10.02
C ASN A 224 1.15 -9.86 -9.11
N TRP A 225 1.95 -10.82 -9.58
CA TRP A 225 2.34 -12.00 -8.83
C TRP A 225 3.86 -12.21 -8.93
N VAL A 226 4.50 -12.47 -7.79
CA VAL A 226 5.94 -12.77 -7.71
C VAL A 226 6.17 -14.25 -7.97
N LYS A 227 6.84 -14.56 -9.08
CA LYS A 227 7.11 -15.93 -9.52
C LYS A 227 8.41 -16.49 -8.94
N TYR A 228 8.53 -17.82 -8.99
CA TYR A 228 9.71 -18.60 -8.59
C TYR A 228 10.03 -18.58 -7.09
N LEU A 229 8.99 -18.43 -6.25
CA LEU A 229 9.11 -18.55 -4.81
C LEU A 229 8.51 -19.87 -4.30
N TYR A 230 9.34 -20.74 -3.72
CA TYR A 230 8.88 -21.90 -2.96
C TYR A 230 8.23 -21.41 -1.66
N LYS A 231 6.97 -21.85 -1.44
CA LYS A 231 6.15 -21.43 -0.30
C LYS A 231 6.06 -19.91 -0.13
N GLN A 232 6.15 -19.13 -1.22
CA GLN A 232 6.16 -17.66 -1.21
C GLN A 232 7.31 -17.03 -0.41
N ILE A 233 8.38 -17.80 -0.14
CA ILE A 233 9.51 -17.36 0.69
C ILE A 233 10.83 -17.53 -0.04
N ILE A 234 11.17 -18.74 -0.47
CA ILE A 234 12.53 -19.06 -0.96
C ILE A 234 12.58 -18.93 -2.48
N ASN A 235 13.54 -18.17 -3.02
CA ASN A 235 13.79 -18.12 -4.45
C ASN A 235 14.32 -19.47 -4.94
N ILE A 236 13.55 -20.13 -5.82
CA ILE A 236 13.87 -21.48 -6.34
C ILE A 236 15.12 -21.46 -7.21
N ASN A 237 15.38 -20.34 -7.89
CA ASN A 237 16.54 -20.19 -8.77
C ASN A 237 17.83 -19.89 -7.99
N HIS A 238 17.72 -19.21 -6.84
CA HIS A 238 18.83 -18.89 -5.95
C HIS A 238 18.41 -18.99 -4.48
N PRO A 239 18.57 -20.15 -3.82
CA PRO A 239 17.96 -20.42 -2.51
C PRO A 239 18.60 -19.66 -1.33
N THR A 240 19.69 -18.92 -1.57
CA THR A 240 20.25 -17.93 -0.62
C THR A 240 19.57 -16.57 -0.70
N MET A 241 18.55 -16.40 -1.56
CA MET A 241 17.61 -15.29 -1.56
C MET A 241 16.25 -15.73 -1.04
N ALA A 242 15.70 -14.96 -0.09
CA ALA A 242 14.36 -15.15 0.44
C ALA A 242 13.55 -13.86 0.44
N PHE A 243 12.22 -13.98 0.57
CA PHE A 243 11.29 -12.87 0.70
C PHE A 243 10.41 -13.04 1.94
N ILE A 244 10.04 -11.92 2.55
CA ILE A 244 9.08 -11.88 3.67
C ILE A 244 8.04 -10.81 3.37
N GLY A 245 6.76 -11.19 3.48
CA GLY A 245 5.64 -10.26 3.27
C GLY A 245 5.38 -9.94 1.80
N VAL A 246 5.55 -10.93 0.93
CA VAL A 246 5.03 -10.91 -0.46
C VAL A 246 3.53 -11.03 -0.42
#